data_AF-A0AAW9NXX5-F1
#
_entry.id   AF-A0AAW9NXX5-F1
#
_cell.length_a   1.000
_cell.length_b   1.000
_cell.length_c   1.000
_cell.angle_alpha   90.00
_cell.angle_beta   90.00
_cell.angle_gamma   90.00
#
_symmetry.space_group_name_H-M   'P 1'
#
loop_
_entity.id
_entity.type
_entity.pdbx_description
1 polymer ?
#
loop_
_entity_poly.entity_id
_entity_poly.type
_entity_poly.pdbx_seq_one_letter_code
_entity_poly.pdbx_strand_id
1 'polypeptide(L)' 'EAIDTYIWFYHNERYQERLNGLSPLEYRAQAA' A
#
# COMPACT_ATOMS: atom_id res chain seq x y z
N GLU A 1 8.35 -8.72 17.27
CA GLU A 1 7.02 -8.13 17.51
C GLU A 1 6.86 -6.76 16.86
N ALA A 2 7.47 -5.67 17.33
CA ALA A 2 7.22 -4.32 16.75
C ALA A 2 7.59 -4.16 15.27
N ILE A 3 8.67 -4.82 14.80
CA ILE A 3 9.09 -4.80 13.39
C ILE A 3 8.12 -5.60 12.51
N ASP A 4 7.65 -6.76 13.00
CA ASP A 4 6.73 -7.62 12.25
C ASP A 4 5.39 -6.92 12.03
N THR A 5 4.90 -6.22 13.06
CA THR A 5 3.72 -5.36 12.98
C THR A 5 3.91 -4.23 11.97
N TYR A 6 5.07 -3.56 11.98
CA TYR A 6 5.37 -2.49 11.02
C TYR A 6 5.43 -3.01 9.58
N ILE A 7 6.03 -4.18 9.34
CA ILE A 7 6.08 -4.83 8.03
C ILE A 7 4.67 -5.16 7.53
N TRP A 8 3.84 -5.75 8.39
CA TRP A 8 2.46 -6.10 8.05
C TRP A 8 1.62 -4.86 7.74
N PHE A 9 1.72 -3.81 8.56
CA PHE A 9 1.07 -2.52 8.32
C PHE A 9 1.50 -1.88 6.99
N TYR A 10 2.80 -1.86 6.71
CA TYR A 10 3.34 -1.29 5.47
C TYR A 10 2.84 -2.03 4.23
N HIS A 11 2.71 -3.35 4.31
CA HIS A 11 2.23 -4.17 3.19
C HIS A 11 0.71 -4.06 2.99
N ASN A 12 -0.08 -4.10 4.06
CA ASN A 12 -1.53 -4.29 3.97
C ASN A 12 -2.32 -2.99 4.03
N GLU A 13 -1.90 -2.03 4.86
CA GLU A 13 -2.70 -0.84 5.14
C GLU A 13 -2.16 0.40 4.42
N ARG A 14 -0.83 0.56 4.37
CA ARG A 14 -0.20 1.80 3.88
C ARG A 14 -0.50 2.12 2.41
N TYR A 15 -0.74 1.10 1.58
CA TYR A 15 -1.06 1.31 0.16
C TYR A 15 -2.50 1.76 -0.07
N GLN A 16 -3.42 1.53 0.87
CA GLN A 16 -4.82 1.96 0.71
C GLN A 16 -4.98 3.47 0.87
N GLU A 17 -4.21 4.11 1.76
CA GLU A 17 -4.33 5.55 2.02
C GLU A 17 -3.73 6.45 0.93
N ARG A 18 -2.67 6.01 0.23
CA ARG A 18 -1.94 6.85 -0.74
C ARG A 18 -2.41 6.72 -2.19
N LEU A 19 -3.14 5.65 -2.50
CA LEU A 19 -3.50 5.30 -3.89
C LEU A 19 -4.99 5.49 -4.18
N ASN A 20 -5.74 6.23 -3.34
CA ASN A 20 -7.20 6.33 -3.43
C ASN A 20 -7.90 4.95 -3.43
N GLY A 21 -7.41 4.01 -2.63
CA GLY A 21 -7.93 2.64 -2.58
C GLY A 21 -7.52 1.73 -3.76
N LEU A 22 -6.68 2.21 -4.68
CA LEU A 22 -6.11 1.38 -5.75
C LEU A 22 -4.96 0.53 -5.23
N SER A 23 -4.78 -0.66 -5.81
CA SER A 23 -3.56 -1.42 -5.64
C SER A 23 -2.37 -0.72 -6.33
N PRO A 24 -1.12 -1.03 -5.93
CA PRO A 24 0.07 -0.45 -6.57
C PRO A 24 0.15 -0.64 -8.09
N LEU A 25 -0.45 -1.70 -8.63
CA LEU A 25 -0.49 -1.95 -10.08
C LEU A 25 -1.48 -1.00 -10.77
N GLU A 26 -2.68 -0.85 -10.21
CA GLU A 26 -3.74 0.02 -10.73
C GLU A 26 -3.32 1.50 -10.70
N TYR A 27 -2.65 1.95 -9.64
CA TYR A 27 -2.11 3.31 -9.58
C TYR A 27 -1.05 3.57 -10.66
N ARG A 28 -0.15 2.61 -10.91
CA ARG A 28 0.87 2.75 -11.98
C ARG A 28 0.23 2.80 -13.37
N ALA A 29 -0.88 2.11 -13.58
CA ALA A 29 -1.61 2.13 -14.84
C ALA A 29 -2.28 3.50 -15.12
N GLN A 30 -2.63 4.27 -14.09
CA GLN A 30 -3.18 5.63 -14.24
C GLN A 30 -2.14 6.71 -14.54
N ALA A 31 -0.85 6.43 -14.27
CA ALA A 31 0.24 7.37 -14.55
C ALA A 31 0.76 7.29 -16.00
N ALA A 32 0.16 6.45 -16.85
CA ALA A 32 0.51 6.24 -18.25
C ALA A 32 -0.33 7.08 -19.21
#